data_AF-A0A6B4JNT2-F1
#
_entry.id   AF-A0A6B4JNT2-F1
#
_cell.length_a   1.000
_cell.length_b   1.000
_cell.length_c   1.000
_cell.angle_alpha   90.00
_cell.angle_beta   90.00
_cell.angle_gamma   90.00
#
_symmetry.space_group_name_H-M   'P 1'
#
loop_
_entity.id
_entity.type
_entity.pdbx_description
1 polymer ?
#
loop_
_entity_poly.entity_id
_entity_poly.type
_entity_poly.pdbx_seq_one_letter_code
_entity_poly.pdbx_strand_id
1 'polypeptide(L)'
;MSEMAKRSNLYSKLKELTGCSYEKIAKEFGVSKQHINQSFGNHSLTYENSNKFMVLRMVNLKIDEYKTEIENLEKFKNEILGGSKNE
;
A
#
# COMPACT_ATOMS: atom_id res chain seq x y z
N MET A 1 14.56 -13.47 23.89
CA MET A 1 13.56 -12.54 23.31
C MET A 1 12.56 -13.38 22.54
N SER A 2 11.29 -13.23 22.87
CA SER A 2 10.16 -14.12 22.57
C SER A 2 9.80 -14.26 21.09
N GLU A 3 9.21 -15.41 20.74
CA GLU A 3 8.64 -15.81 19.44
C GLU A 3 7.59 -14.85 18.81
N MET A 4 7.33 -13.69 19.42
CA MET A 4 6.48 -12.61 18.90
C MET A 4 7.10 -11.81 17.73
N ALA A 5 8.33 -12.12 17.31
CA ALA A 5 9.13 -11.27 16.42
C ALA A 5 9.20 -11.73 14.94
N LYS A 6 8.22 -12.49 14.45
CA LYS A 6 8.06 -12.76 13.00
C LYS A 6 6.68 -12.36 12.48
N ARG A 7 6.18 -11.18 12.90
CA ARG A 7 5.17 -10.48 12.08
C ARG A 7 5.70 -10.41 10.66
N SER A 8 4.96 -10.97 9.70
CA SER A 8 5.34 -11.04 8.28
C SER A 8 6.01 -9.74 7.84
N ASN A 9 7.31 -9.84 7.49
CA ASN A 9 8.16 -8.71 7.08
C ASN A 9 7.45 -7.83 6.04
N LEU A 10 6.64 -8.44 5.18
CA LEU A 10 5.89 -7.77 4.13
C LEU A 10 4.86 -6.75 4.65
N TYR A 11 4.09 -7.06 5.70
CA TYR A 11 3.12 -6.10 6.23
C TYR A 11 3.81 -4.91 6.89
N SER A 12 4.84 -5.19 7.70
CA SER A 12 5.61 -4.14 8.37
C SER A 12 6.21 -3.17 7.33
N LYS A 13 6.78 -3.70 6.25
CA LYS A 13 7.34 -2.88 5.17
C LYS A 13 6.27 -2.12 4.39
N LEU A 14 5.13 -2.76 4.09
CA LEU A 14 3.99 -2.09 3.45
C LEU A 14 3.53 -0.91 4.31
N LYS A 15 3.35 -1.11 5.62
CA LYS A 15 2.90 -0.07 6.55
C LYS A 15 3.91 1.08 6.64
N GLU A 16 5.20 0.77 6.72
CA GLU A 16 6.28 1.77 6.76
C GLU A 16 6.26 2.67 5.50
N LEU A 17 6.13 2.07 4.31
CA LEU A 17 6.22 2.80 3.04
C LEU A 17 4.94 3.55 2.66
N THR A 18 3.78 3.04 3.08
CA THR A 18 2.48 3.50 2.54
C THR A 18 1.52 4.00 3.62
N GLY A 19 1.81 3.78 4.90
CA GLY A 19 0.87 4.00 6.00
C GLY A 19 -0.31 3.02 6.03
N CYS A 20 -0.31 1.98 5.19
CA CYS A 20 -1.46 1.09 5.02
C CYS A 20 -1.78 0.30 6.30
N SER A 21 -3.04 0.36 6.72
CA SER A 21 -3.58 -0.36 7.88
C SER A 21 -4.22 -1.69 7.47
N TYR A 22 -4.37 -2.62 8.42
CA TYR A 22 -5.11 -3.86 8.15
C TYR A 22 -6.57 -3.61 7.73
N GLU A 23 -7.18 -2.53 8.22
CA GLU A 23 -8.51 -2.09 7.82
C GLU A 23 -8.57 -1.71 6.35
N LYS A 24 -7.56 -1.00 5.83
CA LYS A 24 -7.50 -0.61 4.41
C LYS A 24 -7.35 -1.85 3.52
N ILE A 25 -6.51 -2.80 3.92
CA ILE A 25 -6.36 -4.09 3.22
C ILE A 25 -7.68 -4.87 3.26
N ALA A 26 -8.28 -5.02 4.43
CA ALA A 26 -9.53 -5.75 4.60
C ALA A 26 -10.65 -5.20 3.73
N LYS A 27 -10.76 -3.87 3.63
CA LYS A 27 -11.71 -3.18 2.77
C LYS A 27 -11.47 -3.46 1.28
N GLU A 28 -10.22 -3.39 0.81
CA GLU A 28 -9.87 -3.67 -0.60
C GLU A 28 -10.24 -5.11 -1.00
N PHE A 29 -10.05 -6.06 -0.09
CA PHE A 29 -10.27 -7.48 -0.37
C PHE A 29 -11.65 -8.02 0.05
N GLY A 30 -12.53 -7.16 0.59
CA GLY A 30 -13.89 -7.57 1.00
C GLY A 30 -13.91 -8.58 2.15
N VAL A 31 -12.93 -8.52 3.05
CA VAL A 31 -12.78 -9.44 4.20
C VAL A 31 -12.75 -8.68 5.52
N SER A 32 -12.77 -9.39 6.64
CA SER A 32 -12.65 -8.75 7.96
C SER A 32 -11.20 -8.39 8.29
N LYS A 33 -11.01 -7.34 9.10
CA LYS A 33 -9.69 -7.00 9.68
C LYS A 33 -9.07 -8.19 10.43
N GLN A 34 -9.91 -8.97 11.13
CA GLN A 34 -9.46 -10.15 11.86
C GLN A 34 -8.89 -11.21 10.91
N HIS A 35 -9.54 -11.44 9.76
CA HIS A 35 -9.04 -12.36 8.74
C HIS A 35 -7.67 -11.92 8.21
N ILE A 36 -7.49 -10.63 7.91
CA ILE A 36 -6.18 -10.10 7.49
C ILE A 36 -5.13 -10.33 8.58
N ASN A 37 -5.42 -9.99 9.83
CA ASN A 37 -4.48 -10.18 10.94
C ASN A 37 -4.09 -11.67 11.11
N GLN A 38 -5.05 -12.59 11.00
CA GLN A 38 -4.80 -14.02 11.05
C GLN A 38 -3.97 -14.49 9.85
N SER A 39 -4.28 -14.01 8.64
CA SER A 39 -3.57 -14.34 7.40
C SER A 39 -2.09 -13.96 7.49
N PHE A 40 -1.78 -12.74 7.94
CA PHE A 40 -0.39 -12.27 8.10
C PHE A 40 0.37 -12.93 9.26
N GLY A 41 -0.34 -13.62 10.16
CA GLY A 41 0.25 -14.47 11.20
C GLY A 41 0.39 -15.94 10.80
N ASN A 42 -0.08 -16.33 9.62
CA ASN A 42 -0.03 -17.71 9.15
C ASN A 42 1.14 -17.94 8.19
N HIS A 43 1.91 -19.02 8.43
CA HIS A 43 3.12 -19.38 7.69
C HIS A 43 2.92 -20.50 6.67
N SER A 44 1.69 -20.92 6.40
CA SER A 44 1.46 -21.89 5.32
C SER A 44 1.71 -21.22 3.96
N LEU A 45 2.20 -22.01 3.00
CA LEU A 45 2.52 -21.53 1.64
C LEU A 45 1.33 -20.81 0.98
N THR A 46 0.11 -21.29 1.22
CA THR A 46 -1.12 -20.69 0.71
C THR A 46 -1.34 -19.29 1.30
N TYR A 47 -1.18 -19.13 2.60
CA TYR A 47 -1.34 -17.84 3.27
C TYR A 47 -0.20 -16.88 2.89
N GLU A 48 1.04 -17.36 2.77
CA GLU A 48 2.15 -16.53 2.31
C GLU A 48 1.95 -15.99 0.90
N ASN A 49 1.51 -16.83 -0.04
CA ASN A 49 1.23 -16.40 -1.40
C ASN A 49 0.04 -15.44 -1.46
N SER A 50 -1.00 -15.69 -0.67
CA SER A 50 -2.14 -14.78 -0.53
C SER A 50 -1.70 -13.42 0.04
N ASN A 51 -0.86 -13.41 1.07
CA ASN A 51 -0.31 -12.19 1.66
C ASN A 51 0.56 -11.41 0.66
N LYS A 52 1.40 -12.08 -0.14
CA LYS A 52 2.18 -11.44 -1.21
C LYS A 52 1.29 -10.76 -2.23
N PHE A 53 0.24 -11.45 -2.69
CA PHE A 53 -0.74 -10.89 -3.62
C PHE A 53 -1.43 -9.66 -3.04
N MET A 54 -1.90 -9.75 -1.79
CA MET A 54 -2.54 -8.63 -1.10
C MET A 54 -1.60 -7.41 -0.99
N VAL A 55 -0.36 -7.63 -0.56
CA VAL A 55 0.64 -6.55 -0.44
C VAL A 55 0.94 -5.92 -1.81
N LEU A 56 1.14 -6.74 -2.86
CA LEU A 56 1.42 -6.23 -4.20
C LEU A 56 0.31 -5.33 -4.73
N ARG A 57 -0.95 -5.73 -4.54
CA ARG A 57 -2.11 -4.90 -4.92
C ARG A 57 -2.10 -3.56 -4.20
N MET A 58 -1.87 -3.56 -2.89
CA MET A 58 -1.84 -2.32 -2.09
C MET A 58 -0.66 -1.41 -2.49
N VAL A 59 0.49 -1.99 -2.83
CA VAL A 59 1.64 -1.22 -3.36
C VAL A 59 1.28 -0.56 -4.68
N ASN A 60 0.66 -1.29 -5.61
CA ASN A 60 0.26 -0.72 -6.90
C ASN A 60 -0.74 0.43 -6.74
N LEU A 61 -1.75 0.27 -5.89
CA LEU A 61 -2.69 1.35 -5.57
C LEU A 61 -1.98 2.60 -5.04
N LYS A 62 -0.99 2.41 -4.15
CA LYS A 62 -0.22 3.54 -3.60
C LYS A 62 0.67 4.19 -4.65
N ILE A 63 1.27 3.41 -5.55
CA ILE A 63 2.05 3.95 -6.68
C ILE A 63 1.16 4.82 -7.57
N ASP A 64 -0.05 4.37 -7.85
CA ASP A 64 -0.99 5.14 -8.69
C ASP A 64 -1.45 6.41 -7.97
N GLU A 65 -1.75 6.35 -6.66
CA GLU A 65 -2.01 7.55 -5.84
C GLU A 65 -0.86 8.56 -5.96
N TYR A 66 0.40 8.12 -5.81
CA TYR A 66 1.57 9.01 -5.92
C TYR A 66 1.80 9.56 -7.32
N LYS A 67 1.54 8.78 -8.38
CA LYS A 67 1.63 9.29 -9.75
C LYS A 67 0.65 10.44 -9.98
N THR A 68 -0.60 10.28 -9.54
CA THR A 68 -1.60 11.36 -9.63
C THR A 68 -1.19 12.59 -8.83
N GLU A 69 -0.62 12.42 -7.64
CA GLU A 69 -0.11 13.54 -6.84
C GLU A 69 1.03 14.28 -7.54
N ILE A 70 2.00 13.54 -8.11
CA ILE A 70 3.09 14.12 -8.92
C ILE A 70 2.55 14.89 -10.12
N GLU A 71 1.57 14.33 -10.85
CA GLU A 71 0.94 15.00 -12.00
C GLU A 71 0.27 16.32 -11.60
N ASN A 72 -0.42 16.34 -10.45
CA ASN A 72 -1.05 17.55 -9.93
C ASN A 72 -0.01 18.60 -9.51
N LEU A 73 1.09 18.18 -8.88
CA LEU A 73 2.19 19.07 -8.52
C LEU A 73 2.90 19.66 -9.75
N GLU A 74 3.12 18.87 -10.80
CA GLU A 74 3.69 19.35 -12.05
C GLU A 74 2.76 20.34 -12.78
N LYS A 75 1.43 20.11 -12.76
CA LYS A 75 0.46 21.10 -13.25
C LYS A 75 0.57 22.42 -12.50
N PHE A 76 0.55 22.37 -11.16
CA PHE A 76 0.67 23.56 -10.33
C PHE A 76 2.01 24.29 -10.51
N LYS A 77 3.11 23.55 -10.64
CA LYS A 77 4.43 24.10 -10.97
C LYS A 77 4.40 24.85 -12.31
N ASN A 78 3.74 24.32 -13.33
CA ASN A 78 3.59 25.00 -14.63
C ASN A 78 2.71 26.27 -14.54
N GLU A 79 1.69 26.26 -13.68
CA GLU A 79 0.89 27.46 -13.37
C GLU A 79 1.76 28.56 -12.73
N ILE A 80 2.60 28.21 -11.76
CA ILE A 80 3.52 29.15 -11.10
C ILE A 80 4.55 29.71 -12.08
N LEU A 81 5.12 28.86 -12.94
CA LEU A 81 6.09 29.27 -13.97
C LEU A 81 5.44 30.12 -15.07
N GLY A 82 4.14 30.38 -14.98
CA GLY A 82 3.43 31.36 -15.78
C GLY A 82 3.03 30.86 -17.15
N GLY A 83 2.79 29.55 -17.32
CA GLY A 83 2.31 28.85 -18.52
C GLY A 83 2.01 29.71 -19.76
N SER A 84 3.05 30.32 -20.33
CA SER A 84 3.03 31.04 -21.60
C SER A 84 2.97 30.01 -22.70
N LYS A 85 1.78 29.48 -22.96
CA LYS A 85 1.41 29.13 -24.34
C LYS A 85 0.58 30.28 -24.86
N ASN A 86 1.29 31.35 -25.24
CA ASN A 86 0.81 32.17 -26.34
C ASN A 86 0.89 31.29 -27.60
N GLU A 87 -0.25 31.20 -28.28
CA GLU A 87 -0.43 30.82 -29.70
C GLU A 87 -0.29 29.34 -30.07
#